data_AF-A0A5J4PKP6-F1
#
_entry.id   AF-A0A5J4PKP6-F1
#
_cell.length_a   1.000
_cell.length_b   1.000
_cell.length_c   1.000
_cell.angle_alpha   90.00
_cell.angle_beta   90.00
_cell.angle_gamma   90.00
#
_symmetry.space_group_name_H-M   'P 1'
#
loop_
_entity.id
_entity.type
_entity.pdbx_description
1 polymer ?
#
loop_
_entity_poly.entity_id
_entity_poly.type
_entity_poly.pdbx_seq_one_letter_code
_entity_poly.pdbx_strand_id
1 'polypeptide(L)'
;MVNARHDADELNTILNNQLSTLRKYIISLQEKEEPFSFEKLGAFLTNKDEKKESFLDFMQDRIQIRTLRESTRKQHFVVYNKLIAFGKITTFSDLTVLLN
;
A
#
# COMPACT_ATOMS: atom_id res chain seq x y z
N MET A 1 25.79 15.00 32.41
CA MET A 1 25.57 13.90 31.46
C MET A 1 24.25 14.16 30.74
N VAL A 2 24.26 14.31 29.42
CA VAL A 2 23.02 14.35 28.64
C VAL A 2 22.48 12.93 28.61
N ASN A 3 21.29 12.70 29.17
CA ASN A 3 20.60 11.42 29.02
C ASN A 3 20.27 11.26 27.54
N ALA A 4 21.08 10.52 26.80
CA ALA A 4 20.76 10.10 25.45
C ALA A 4 19.49 9.24 25.53
N ARG A 5 18.37 9.81 25.08
CA ARG A 5 17.09 9.11 24.98
C ARG A 5 17.28 7.92 24.03
N HIS A 6 17.28 6.71 24.59
CA HIS A 6 17.54 5.47 23.86
C HIS A 6 16.47 5.18 22.78
N ASP A 7 15.29 5.81 22.91
CA ASP A 7 14.16 5.74 22.00
C ASP A 7 14.17 6.81 20.90
N ALA A 8 15.15 7.73 20.87
CA ALA A 8 15.14 8.86 19.94
C ALA A 8 15.13 8.41 18.47
N ASP A 9 15.89 7.38 18.12
CA ASP A 9 15.95 6.85 16.75
C ASP A 9 14.64 6.17 16.34
N GLU A 10 13.99 5.49 17.28
CA GLU A 10 12.69 4.86 17.06
C GLU A 10 11.60 5.93 16.86
N LEU A 11 11.58 6.96 17.71
CA LEU A 11 10.66 8.09 17.59
C LEU A 11 10.86 8.85 16.27
N ASN A 12 12.10 9.07 15.85
CA ASN A 12 12.42 9.68 14.55
C ASN A 12 11.91 8.81 13.39
N THR A 13 12.04 7.49 13.50
CA THR A 13 11.53 6.55 12.50
C THR A 13 10.01 6.62 12.39
N ILE A 14 9.29 6.65 13.52
CA ILE A 14 7.84 6.79 13.55
C ILE A 14 7.40 8.11 12.89
N LEU A 15 8.05 9.23 13.24
CA LEU A 15 7.76 10.54 12.67
C LEU A 15 7.99 10.56 11.15
N ASN A 16 9.10 9.99 10.68
CA ASN A 16 9.41 9.91 9.26
C ASN A 16 8.36 9.09 8.48
N ASN A 17 7.86 8.01 9.07
CA ASN A 17 6.82 7.17 8.46
C ASN A 17 5.47 7.90 8.37
N GLN A 18 5.09 8.63 9.43
CA GLN A 18 3.89 9.47 9.42
C GLN A 18 4.00 10.58 8.36
N LEU A 19 5.13 11.27 8.30
CA LEU A 19 5.39 12.33 7.32
C LEU A 19 5.35 11.79 5.88
N SER A 20 5.96 10.64 5.63
CA SER A 20 5.93 9.96 4.33
C SER A 20 4.50 9.63 3.90
N THR A 21 3.67 9.15 4.84
CA THR A 21 2.24 8.87 4.59
C THR A 21 1.48 10.14 4.17
N LEU A 22 1.67 11.23 4.89
CA LEU A 22 1.01 12.51 4.60
C LEU A 22 1.48 13.10 3.27
N ARG A 23 2.77 12.99 2.94
CA ARG A 23 3.32 13.43 1.64
C ARG A 23 2.66 12.68 0.48
N LYS A 24 2.49 11.35 0.59
CA LYS A 24 1.79 10.56 -0.43
C LYS A 24 0.35 11.03 -0.63
N TYR A 25 -0.35 11.34 0.45
CA TYR A 25 -1.71 11.88 0.38
C TYR A 25 -1.74 13.23 -0.37
N ILE A 26 -0.87 14.16 0.01
CA ILE A 26 -0.79 15.48 -0.63
C ILE A 26 -0.50 15.36 -2.13
N ILE A 27 0.46 14.50 -2.51
CA ILE A 27 0.76 14.25 -3.93
C ILE A 27 -0.48 13.70 -4.66
N SER A 28 -1.21 12.76 -4.04
CA SER A 28 -2.42 12.21 -4.66
C SER A 28 -3.54 13.23 -4.86
N LEU A 29 -3.62 14.26 -4.00
CA LEU A 29 -4.55 15.37 -4.18
C LEU A 29 -4.11 16.26 -5.35
N GLN A 30 -2.80 16.55 -5.44
CA GLN A 30 -2.24 17.36 -6.54
C GLN A 30 -2.46 16.68 -7.90
N GLU A 31 -2.20 15.38 -8.00
CA GLU A 31 -2.39 14.60 -9.24
C GLU A 31 -3.85 14.56 -9.69
N LYS A 32 -4.80 14.62 -8.76
CA LYS A 32 -6.24 14.63 -9.03
C LYS A 32 -6.84 16.03 -9.12
N GLU A 33 -6.04 17.07 -8.95
CA GLU A 33 -6.48 18.46 -8.84
C GLU A 33 -7.56 18.67 -7.77
N GLU A 34 -7.50 17.90 -6.68
CA GLU A 34 -8.49 17.93 -5.61
C GLU A 34 -8.07 18.85 -4.46
N PRO A 35 -9.00 19.63 -3.88
CA PRO A 35 -8.71 20.40 -2.68
C PRO A 35 -8.57 19.50 -1.46
N PHE A 36 -7.69 19.92 -0.54
CA PHE A 36 -7.53 19.30 0.76
C PHE A 36 -8.79 19.50 1.62
N SER A 37 -9.21 18.44 2.33
CA SER A 37 -10.09 18.55 3.49
C SER A 37 -9.69 17.53 4.57
N PHE A 38 -10.01 17.84 5.83
CA PHE A 38 -9.77 16.93 6.94
C PHE A 38 -10.61 15.65 6.84
N GLU A 39 -11.82 15.73 6.28
CA GLU A 39 -12.68 14.56 6.05
C GLU A 39 -12.03 13.58 5.05
N LYS A 40 -11.50 14.10 3.94
CA LYS A 40 -10.77 13.30 2.95
C LYS A 40 -9.48 12.70 3.51
N LEU A 41 -8.78 13.45 4.39
CA LEU A 41 -7.62 12.93 5.10
C LEU A 41 -8.02 11.79 6.04
N GLY A 42 -9.10 11.96 6.79
CA GLY A 42 -9.66 10.92 7.65
C GLY A 42 -9.97 9.65 6.86
N ALA A 43 -10.71 9.78 5.75
CA ALA A 43 -10.99 8.67 4.85
C ALA A 43 -9.71 8.02 4.28
N PHE A 44 -8.72 8.81 3.86
CA PHE A 44 -7.44 8.28 3.38
C PHE A 44 -6.68 7.49 4.46
N LEU A 45 -6.69 7.97 5.70
CA LEU A 45 -6.01 7.30 6.82
C LEU A 45 -6.75 6.02 7.24
N THR A 46 -8.09 6.02 7.23
CA THR A 46 -8.91 4.83 7.51
C THR A 46 -8.77 3.78 6.39
N ASN A 47 -8.86 4.19 5.13
CA ASN A 47 -8.75 3.29 3.98
C ASN A 47 -7.29 2.83 3.74
N LYS A 48 -6.30 3.45 4.40
CA LYS A 48 -4.92 2.93 4.41
C LYS A 48 -4.85 1.57 5.10
N ASP A 49 -5.70 1.31 6.09
CA ASP A 49 -5.82 -0.03 6.67
C ASP A 49 -6.59 -0.98 5.73
N GLU A 50 -7.55 -0.49 4.94
CA GLU A 50 -8.17 -1.26 3.84
C GLU A 50 -7.19 -1.57 2.69
N LYS A 51 -6.12 -0.80 2.48
CA LYS A 51 -5.05 -1.18 1.53
C LYS A 51 -4.36 -2.48 1.92
N LYS A 52 -4.42 -2.92 3.19
CA LYS A 52 -3.99 -4.27 3.59
C LYS A 52 -4.98 -5.35 3.12
N GLU A 53 -6.24 -4.99 2.86
CA GLU A 53 -7.27 -5.89 2.33
C GLU A 53 -7.19 -6.05 0.81
N SER A 54 -6.67 -5.07 0.05
CA SER A 54 -6.56 -5.15 -1.41
C SER A 54 -5.51 -6.19 -1.86
N PHE A 55 -5.98 -7.34 -2.32
CA PHE A 55 -5.12 -8.41 -2.82
C PHE A 55 -4.44 -8.02 -4.14
N LEU A 56 -5.12 -7.26 -5.00
CA LEU A 56 -4.57 -6.82 -6.28
C LEU A 56 -3.40 -5.85 -6.08
N ASP A 57 -3.53 -4.89 -5.17
CA ASP A 57 -2.43 -3.98 -4.83
C ASP A 57 -1.25 -4.73 -4.25
N PHE A 58 -1.50 -5.66 -3.32
CA PHE A 58 -0.46 -6.54 -2.80
C PHE A 58 0.23 -7.33 -3.92
N MET A 59 -0.53 -7.93 -4.84
CA MET A 59 0.04 -8.72 -5.94
C MET A 59 0.94 -7.86 -6.83
N GLN A 60 0.50 -6.66 -7.21
CA GLN A 60 1.27 -5.73 -8.03
C GLN A 60 2.60 -5.36 -7.36
N ASP A 61 2.56 -4.96 -6.08
CA ASP A 61 3.75 -4.62 -5.31
C ASP A 61 4.74 -5.78 -5.26
N ARG A 62 4.25 -7.01 -5.03
CA ARG A 62 5.11 -8.21 -5.02
C ARG A 62 5.75 -8.51 -6.37
N ILE A 63 5.06 -8.26 -7.48
CA ILE A 63 5.61 -8.46 -8.84
C ILE A 63 6.74 -7.47 -9.12
N GLN A 64 6.59 -6.23 -8.66
CA GLN A 64 7.58 -5.16 -8.89
C GLN A 64 8.82 -5.31 -8.00
N ILE A 65 8.63 -5.60 -6.72
CA ILE A 65 9.71 -5.60 -5.72
C ILE A 65 10.57 -6.87 -5.76
N ARG A 66 10.00 -8.03 -6.12
CA ARG A 66 10.77 -9.28 -6.15
C ARG A 66 11.78 -9.30 -7.30
N THR A 67 12.98 -9.79 -7.01
CA THR A 67 13.98 -10.14 -8.02
C THR A 67 13.49 -11.35 -8.82
N LEU A 68 12.93 -11.09 -10.01
CA LEU A 68 12.35 -12.08 -10.90
C LEU A 68 13.02 -11.98 -12.27
N ARG A 69 13.11 -13.10 -13.00
CA ARG A 69 13.44 -13.05 -14.43
C ARG A 69 12.35 -12.28 -15.19
N GLU A 70 12.73 -11.56 -16.23
CA GLU A 70 11.79 -10.71 -16.98
C GLU A 70 10.61 -11.51 -17.56
N SER A 71 10.86 -12.72 -18.07
CA SER A 71 9.82 -13.63 -18.56
C SER A 71 8.80 -13.98 -17.48
N THR A 72 9.27 -14.31 -16.28
CA THR A 72 8.43 -14.61 -15.11
C THR A 72 7.63 -13.39 -14.66
N ARG A 73 8.25 -12.21 -14.65
CA ARG A 73 7.57 -10.94 -14.33
C ARG A 73 6.42 -10.65 -15.31
N LYS A 74 6.66 -10.83 -16.62
CA LYS A 74 5.61 -10.69 -17.65
C LYS A 74 4.46 -11.64 -17.42
N GLN A 75 4.73 -12.91 -17.12
CA GLN A 75 3.69 -13.90 -16.82
C GLN A 75 2.87 -13.53 -15.57
N HIS A 76 3.50 -13.02 -14.52
CA HIS A 76 2.76 -12.54 -13.35
C HIS A 76 1.86 -11.34 -13.68
N PHE A 77 2.31 -10.39 -14.50
CA PHE A 77 1.47 -9.28 -14.95
C PHE A 77 0.28 -9.75 -15.82
N VAL A 78 0.46 -10.80 -16.63
CA VAL A 78 -0.65 -11.41 -17.37
C VAL A 78 -1.72 -11.95 -16.42
N VAL A 79 -1.32 -12.63 -15.33
CA VAL A 79 -2.28 -13.13 -14.32
C VAL A 79 -2.95 -11.98 -13.59
N TYR A 80 -2.18 -10.98 -13.15
CA TYR A 80 -2.71 -9.77 -12.52
C TYR A 80 -3.79 -9.08 -13.38
N ASN A 81 -3.51 -8.87 -14.66
CA ASN A 81 -4.46 -8.25 -15.60
C ASN A 81 -5.72 -9.12 -15.80
N LYS A 82 -5.58 -10.45 -15.80
CA LYS A 82 -6.73 -11.35 -15.85
C LYS A 82 -7.59 -11.26 -14.59
N LEU A 83 -6.98 -11.10 -13.41
CA LEU A 83 -7.70 -10.93 -12.15
C LEU A 83 -8.44 -9.60 -12.08
N ILE A 84 -7.83 -8.51 -12.58
CA ILE A 84 -8.52 -7.22 -12.78
C ILE A 84 -9.74 -7.41 -13.68
N ALA A 85 -9.56 -8.02 -14.86
CA ALA A 85 -10.66 -8.24 -15.80
C ALA A 85 -11.74 -9.17 -15.25
N PHE A 86 -11.37 -10.10 -14.35
CA PHE A 86 -12.29 -11.02 -13.71
C PHE A 86 -13.15 -10.34 -12.63
N GLY A 87 -12.60 -9.37 -11.90
CA GLY A 87 -13.34 -8.47 -11.00
C GLY A 87 -13.93 -9.11 -9.73
N LYS A 88 -13.78 -10.43 -9.53
CA LYS A 88 -14.31 -11.14 -8.34
C LYS A 88 -13.27 -11.41 -7.24
N ILE A 89 -11.99 -11.26 -7.54
CA ILE A 89 -10.90 -11.45 -6.58
C ILE A 89 -10.19 -10.11 -6.47
N THR A 90 -10.64 -9.27 -5.54
CA THR A 90 -10.12 -7.91 -5.35
C THR A 90 -9.47 -7.75 -3.99
N THR A 91 -9.97 -8.48 -2.99
CA THR A 91 -9.50 -8.47 -1.61
C THR A 91 -8.93 -9.82 -1.18
N PHE A 92 -8.20 -9.84 -0.06
CA PHE A 92 -7.72 -11.09 0.54
C PHE A 92 -8.85 -11.99 1.03
N SER A 93 -9.98 -11.42 1.43
CA SER A 93 -11.17 -12.16 1.86
C SER A 93 -11.80 -12.96 0.70
N ASP A 94 -11.56 -12.56 -0.55
CA ASP A 94 -12.02 -13.29 -1.74
C ASP A 94 -11.18 -14.54 -2.04
N LEU A 95 -10.00 -14.67 -1.41
CA LEU A 95 -9.18 -15.86 -1.51
C LEU A 95 -9.77 -16.93 -0.58
N THR A 96 -10.56 -17.85 -1.14
CA THR A 96 -11.04 -19.00 -0.38
C THR A 96 -9.85 -19.78 0.18
N VAL A 97 -9.70 -19.77 1.50
CA VAL A 97 -8.78 -20.68 2.19
C VAL A 97 -9.45 -22.06 2.14
N LEU A 98 -9.16 -22.84 1.10
CA LEU A 98 -9.37 -24.29 1.16
C LEU A 98 -8.32 -24.84 2.14
N LEU A 99 -8.61 -24.71 3.44
CA LEU A 99 -8.02 -25.56 4.46
C LEU A 99 -8.57 -26.96 4.23
N ASN A 100 -7.84 -27.76 3.47
CA ASN A 100 -7.94 -29.22 3.48
C ASN A 100 -6.97 -29.77 4.53
#